data_AF-A0A357R4X9-F1
#
_entry.id   AF-A0A357R4X9-F1
#
_cell.length_a   1.000
_cell.length_b   1.000
_cell.length_c   1.000
_cell.angle_alpha   90.00
_cell.angle_beta   90.00
_cell.angle_gamma   90.00
#
_symmetry.space_group_name_H-M   'P 1'
#
loop_
_entity.id
_entity.type
_entity.pdbx_description
1 polymer ?
#
loop_
_entity_poly.entity_id
_entity_poly.type
_entity_poly.pdbx_seq_one_letter_code
_entity_poly.pdbx_strand_id
1 'polypeptide(L)'
;MFVKNRMTRKIITVSPEVSLYEVLKILEDHNFDGIPVVDGGKVVGVVDEKTIMREFCACCAQQNQEAGIDIDMPIPFASTKVTIEPDKRRIAHFLHRRTVSELLHPNQEVVVINADEPIEQASYTMFRHEVDLLPVVDDDNQLVGILTKGDVLRVFDEILGYGPKGGDRVMFAVPDVLGRLADVTNLMQKNGIKIETVVFSQSRFASTNLLILKVEKGKGPEAEQILERNGFKIL
;
A
#
# COMPACT_ATOMS: atom_id res chain seq x y z
N MET A 1 -9.48 -8.55 -9.63
CA MET A 1 -10.37 -8.25 -8.49
C MET A 1 -10.52 -6.73 -8.43
N PHE A 2 -11.71 -6.18 -8.23
CA PHE A 2 -11.91 -4.71 -8.30
C PHE A 2 -11.82 -4.04 -6.93
N VAL A 3 -11.50 -2.75 -6.91
CA VAL A 3 -11.41 -1.92 -5.70
C VAL A 3 -12.71 -1.97 -4.90
N LYS A 4 -13.89 -1.85 -5.55
CA LYS A 4 -15.20 -1.91 -4.89
C LYS A 4 -15.49 -3.18 -4.10
N ASN A 5 -14.76 -4.27 -4.37
CA ASN A 5 -14.89 -5.53 -3.65
C ASN A 5 -14.11 -5.55 -2.34
N ARG A 6 -13.19 -4.61 -2.12
CA ARG A 6 -12.23 -4.59 -1.01
C ARG A 6 -12.18 -3.30 -0.23
N MET A 7 -12.72 -2.21 -0.79
CA MET A 7 -12.80 -0.93 -0.10
C MET A 7 -13.70 -0.97 1.14
N THR A 8 -13.40 -0.13 2.11
CA THR A 8 -14.29 0.17 3.22
C THR A 8 -15.31 1.23 2.79
N ARG A 9 -16.61 0.92 2.95
CA ARG A 9 -17.72 1.80 2.55
C ARG A 9 -18.20 2.75 3.64
N LYS A 10 -17.90 2.45 4.91
CA LYS A 10 -18.24 3.31 6.04
C LYS A 10 -17.10 4.30 6.21
N ILE A 11 -17.23 5.46 5.58
CA ILE A 11 -16.18 6.46 5.49
C ILE A 11 -16.42 7.52 6.55
N ILE A 12 -15.37 7.89 7.27
CA ILE A 12 -15.33 9.10 8.08
C ILE A 12 -14.49 10.09 7.28
N THR A 13 -14.97 11.32 7.13
CA THR A 13 -14.32 12.39 6.37
C THR A 13 -14.30 13.66 7.20
N VAL A 14 -13.41 14.59 6.86
CA VAL A 14 -13.34 15.92 7.47
C VAL A 14 -13.49 17.00 6.40
N SER A 15 -13.95 18.18 6.78
CA SER A 15 -13.94 19.36 5.91
C SER A 15 -12.60 20.11 6.03
N PRO A 16 -12.24 20.96 5.05
CA PRO A 16 -10.98 21.72 5.09
C PRO A 16 -10.84 22.67 6.29
N GLU A 17 -11.95 23.09 6.90
CA GLU A 17 -11.98 24.06 8.00
C GLU A 17 -11.73 23.41 9.38
N VAL A 18 -11.76 22.08 9.45
CA VAL A 18 -11.53 21.33 10.70
C VAL A 18 -10.12 21.57 11.22
N SER A 19 -9.98 21.71 12.54
CA SER A 19 -8.67 21.90 13.17
C SER A 19 -7.80 20.65 13.09
N LEU A 20 -6.48 20.79 13.02
CA LEU A 20 -5.57 19.63 12.98
C LEU A 20 -5.66 18.79 14.26
N TYR A 21 -5.97 19.43 15.40
CA TYR A 21 -6.21 18.73 16.66
C TYR A 21 -7.41 17.79 16.58
N GLU A 22 -8.54 18.26 16.03
CA GLU A 22 -9.73 17.41 15.86
C GLU A 22 -9.47 16.27 14.88
N VAL A 23 -8.74 16.54 13.79
CA VAL A 23 -8.34 15.47 12.85
C VAL A 23 -7.50 14.42 13.55
N LEU A 24 -6.45 14.82 14.28
CA LEU A 24 -5.59 13.89 15.02
C LEU A 24 -6.41 13.05 16.00
N LYS A 25 -7.34 13.68 16.72
CA LYS A 25 -8.23 12.99 17.64
C LYS A 25 -9.11 11.95 16.92
N ILE A 26 -9.66 12.27 15.75
CA ILE A 26 -10.44 11.32 14.94
C ILE A 26 -9.56 10.13 14.52
N LEU A 27 -8.32 10.40 14.08
CA LEU A 27 -7.38 9.35 13.69
C LEU A 27 -7.06 8.41 14.87
N GLU A 28 -6.80 8.97 16.06
CA GLU A 28 -6.53 8.21 17.29
C GLU A 28 -7.75 7.42 17.77
N ASP A 29 -8.91 8.08 17.91
CA ASP A 29 -10.15 7.49 18.45
C ASP A 29 -10.65 6.32 17.58
N HIS A 30 -10.38 6.38 16.27
CA HIS A 30 -10.80 5.36 15.32
C HIS A 30 -9.65 4.45 14.83
N ASN A 31 -8.42 4.68 15.28
CA ASN A 31 -7.21 3.98 14.83
C ASN A 31 -7.11 3.95 13.30
N PHE A 32 -7.21 5.13 12.68
CA PHE A 32 -7.09 5.31 11.24
C PHE A 32 -5.72 5.86 10.88
N ASP A 33 -5.11 5.29 9.83
CA ASP A 33 -3.82 5.76 9.32
C ASP A 33 -3.94 7.11 8.60
N GLY A 34 -5.14 7.47 8.13
CA GLY A 34 -5.42 8.74 7.47
C GLY A 34 -6.92 8.91 7.19
N ILE A 35 -7.31 10.13 6.83
CA ILE A 35 -8.69 10.51 6.60
C ILE A 35 -8.85 11.34 5.32
N PRO A 36 -9.86 11.05 4.46
CA PRO A 36 -10.16 11.89 3.31
C PRO A 36 -10.71 13.25 3.75
N VAL A 37 -10.24 14.30 3.08
CA VAL A 37 -10.78 15.65 3.19
C VAL A 37 -11.76 15.86 2.06
N VAL A 38 -12.98 16.27 2.40
CA VAL A 38 -14.07 16.46 1.44
C VAL A 38 -14.59 17.89 1.53
N ASP A 39 -14.68 18.55 0.37
CA ASP A 39 -15.31 19.86 0.22
C ASP A 39 -16.35 19.80 -0.90
N GLY A 40 -17.55 20.29 -0.63
CA GLY A 40 -18.65 20.26 -1.60
C GLY A 40 -18.96 18.87 -2.18
N GLY A 41 -18.74 17.80 -1.42
CA GLY A 41 -18.92 16.41 -1.84
C GLY A 41 -17.76 15.80 -2.63
N LYS A 42 -16.71 16.58 -2.92
CA LYS A 42 -15.52 16.12 -3.66
C LYS A 42 -14.33 15.93 -2.73
N VAL A 43 -13.52 14.93 -3.02
CA VAL A 43 -12.25 14.73 -2.33
C VAL A 43 -11.29 15.84 -2.74
N VAL A 44 -10.80 16.60 -1.77
CA VAL A 44 -9.81 17.67 -1.97
C VAL A 44 -8.44 17.35 -1.37
N GLY A 45 -8.33 16.23 -0.65
CA GLY A 45 -7.07 15.77 -0.12
C GLY A 45 -7.22 14.57 0.82
N VAL A 46 -6.09 14.18 1.39
CA VAL A 46 -5.99 13.18 2.45
C VAL A 46 -5.07 13.75 3.52
N VAL A 47 -5.45 13.60 4.79
CA VAL A 47 -4.61 13.97 5.93
C VAL A 47 -4.33 12.73 6.76
N ASP A 48 -3.05 12.50 7.03
CA ASP A 48 -2.53 11.47 7.92
C ASP A 48 -1.56 12.07 8.94
N GLU A 49 -1.17 11.28 9.95
CA GLU A 49 -0.21 11.70 10.96
C GLU A 49 1.12 12.16 10.32
N LYS A 50 1.57 11.48 9.26
CA LYS A 50 2.81 11.81 8.55
C LYS A 50 2.75 13.21 7.92
N THR A 51 1.61 13.58 7.33
CA THR A 51 1.37 14.88 6.72
C THR A 51 1.33 15.98 7.77
N ILE A 52 0.63 15.76 8.89
CA ILE A 52 0.60 16.70 10.02
C ILE A 52 2.03 16.92 10.57
N MET A 53 2.78 15.84 10.79
CA MET A 53 4.14 15.92 11.32
C MET A 53 5.12 16.59 10.36
N ARG A 54 5.03 16.28 9.06
CA ARG A 54 5.86 16.92 8.03
C ARG A 54 5.64 18.44 8.02
N GLU A 55 4.40 18.88 8.08
CA GLU A 55 4.05 20.31 8.08
C GLU A 55 4.42 21.00 9.41
N PHE A 56 4.29 20.31 10.55
CA PHE A 56 4.79 20.80 11.84
C PHE A 56 6.32 21.03 11.80
N CYS A 57 7.07 20.06 11.28
CA CYS A 57 8.52 20.18 11.11
C CYS A 57 8.91 21.32 10.17
N ALA A 58 8.21 21.47 9.04
CA ALA A 58 8.42 22.57 8.10
C ALA A 58 8.17 23.95 8.75
N CYS A 59 7.07 24.08 9.50
CA CYS A 59 6.77 25.30 10.25
C CYS A 59 7.84 25.65 11.30
N CYS A 60 8.40 24.64 11.98
CA CYS A 60 9.46 24.85 12.97
C CYS A 60 10.77 25.29 12.31
N ALA A 61 11.10 24.78 11.11
CA ALA A 61 12.28 25.19 10.36
C ALA A 61 12.20 26.67 9.93
N GLN A 62 11.03 27.12 9.46
CA GLN A 62 10.82 28.52 9.07
C GLN A 62 10.94 29.49 10.27
N GLN A 63 10.38 29.12 11.43
CA GLN A 63 10.48 29.93 12.66
C GLN A 63 11.93 30.09 13.15
N ASN A 64 12.81 29.10 12.93
CA ASN A 64 14.21 29.19 13.32
C ASN A 64 15.00 30.16 12.43
N GLN A 65 14.70 30.20 11.13
CA GLN A 65 15.30 31.15 10.18
C GLN A 65 14.89 32.61 10.50
N GLU A 66 13.62 32.87 10.79
CA GLU A 66 13.13 34.21 11.15
C GLU A 66 13.63 34.69 12.53
N ALA A 67 13.95 33.76 13.43
CA ALA A 67 14.53 34.07 14.75
C ALA A 67 16.05 34.29 14.75
N GLY A 68 16.72 34.21 13.58
CA GLY A 68 18.18 34.34 13.48
C GLY A 68 18.95 33.19 14.13
N ILE A 69 18.33 32.02 14.26
CA ILE A 69 18.94 30.82 14.83
C ILE A 69 19.49 30.00 13.66
N ASP A 70 20.79 30.11 13.38
CA ASP A 70 21.51 29.25 12.43
C ASP A 70 21.56 27.81 12.94
N ILE A 71 20.51 27.04 12.69
CA ILE A 71 20.59 25.58 12.70
C ILE A 71 20.71 25.17 11.24
N ASP A 72 21.95 25.14 10.76
CA ASP A 72 22.30 24.52 9.49
C ASP A 72 22.25 22.99 9.67
N MET A 73 21.03 22.44 9.64
CA MET A 73 20.85 21.02 9.40
C MET A 73 19.57 20.81 8.60
N PRO A 74 19.64 20.41 7.32
CA PRO A 74 18.52 19.71 6.72
C PRO A 74 18.31 18.48 7.60
N ILE A 75 17.12 18.26 8.14
CA ILE A 75 16.78 17.00 8.82
C ILE A 75 16.14 16.12 7.75
N PRO A 76 16.92 15.33 6.96
CA PRO A 76 16.35 14.19 6.29
C PRO A 76 15.93 13.22 7.40
N PHE A 77 14.64 12.92 7.50
CA PHE A 77 14.12 11.85 8.36
C PHE A 77 14.64 10.45 7.99
N ALA A 78 15.66 10.34 7.13
CA ALA A 78 16.44 9.16 6.91
C ALA A 78 17.75 9.25 7.72
N SER A 79 17.77 8.55 8.86
CA SER A 79 18.97 8.10 9.57
C SER A 79 19.95 9.16 10.10
N THR A 80 19.68 9.74 11.28
CA THR A 80 20.68 9.93 12.36
C THR A 80 19.94 10.21 13.68
N LYS A 81 20.38 9.57 14.78
CA LYS A 81 19.84 9.73 16.14
C LYS A 81 20.10 11.14 16.71
N VAL A 82 19.33 12.13 16.28
CA VAL A 82 19.15 13.38 17.02
C VAL A 82 17.66 13.56 17.25
N THR A 83 17.18 13.10 18.41
CA THR A 83 15.81 13.32 18.84
C THR A 83 15.73 14.72 19.44
N ILE A 84 15.40 15.73 18.63
CA ILE A 84 14.81 16.94 19.19
C ILE A 84 13.36 16.56 19.49
N GLU A 85 13.03 16.25 20.75
CA GLU A 85 11.63 16.08 21.15
C GLU A 85 10.96 17.46 21.10
N PRO A 86 9.98 17.68 20.21
CA PRO A 86 9.27 18.94 20.19
C PRO A 86 8.49 19.14 21.50
N ASP A 87 8.56 20.34 22.09
CA ASP A 87 7.81 20.68 23.30
C ASP A 87 6.32 20.45 23.07
N LYS A 88 5.68 19.65 23.93
CA LYS A 88 4.24 19.34 23.90
C LYS A 88 3.37 20.60 23.76
N ARG A 89 3.79 21.72 24.36
CA ARG A 89 3.09 23.01 24.24
C ARG A 89 3.11 23.56 22.82
N ARG A 90 4.23 23.43 22.11
CA ARG A 90 4.37 23.88 20.71
C ARG A 90 3.52 23.02 19.77
N ILE A 91 3.54 21.71 19.96
CA ILE A 91 2.69 20.78 19.18
C ILE A 91 1.22 21.11 19.42
N ALA A 92 0.79 21.22 20.68
CA ALA A 92 -0.59 21.58 21.01
C ALA A 92 -0.98 22.93 20.40
N HIS A 93 -0.12 23.95 20.50
CA HIS A 93 -0.38 25.26 19.90
C HIS A 93 -0.56 25.19 18.38
N PHE A 94 0.30 24.44 17.68
CA PHE A 94 0.22 24.23 16.24
C PHE A 94 -1.10 23.53 15.86
N LEU A 95 -1.41 22.41 16.52
CA LEU A 95 -2.57 21.59 16.19
C LEU A 95 -3.91 22.33 16.38
N HIS A 96 -4.00 23.21 17.38
CA HIS A 96 -5.23 23.95 17.68
C HIS A 96 -5.43 25.20 16.81
N ARG A 97 -4.35 25.76 16.22
CA ARG A 97 -4.43 27.04 15.49
C ARG A 97 -4.40 26.88 13.98
N ARG A 98 -4.11 25.68 13.48
CA ARG A 98 -4.11 25.38 12.06
C ARG A 98 -5.30 24.51 11.70
N THR A 99 -5.78 24.74 10.49
CA THR A 99 -6.84 23.95 9.87
C THR A 99 -6.28 22.96 8.85
N VAL A 100 -7.10 22.00 8.44
CA VAL A 100 -6.77 21.06 7.36
C VAL A 100 -6.43 21.79 6.06
N SER A 101 -7.16 22.85 5.72
CA SER A 101 -6.95 23.61 4.49
C SER A 101 -5.53 24.20 4.39
N GLU A 102 -4.91 24.52 5.53
CA GLU A 102 -3.53 25.02 5.58
C GLU A 102 -2.47 23.93 5.35
N LEU A 103 -2.84 22.66 5.47
CA LEU A 103 -1.99 21.52 5.07
C LEU A 103 -2.12 21.19 3.58
N LEU A 104 -3.25 21.55 2.96
CA LEU A 104 -3.53 21.24 1.57
C LEU A 104 -2.89 22.30 0.68
N HIS A 105 -1.93 21.89 -0.16
CA HIS A 105 -1.30 22.83 -1.09
C HIS A 105 -2.25 23.12 -2.26
N PRO A 106 -2.42 24.38 -2.70
CA PRO A 106 -3.41 24.75 -3.74
C PRO A 106 -3.26 24.02 -5.08
N ASN A 107 -2.06 23.51 -5.38
CA ASN A 107 -1.74 22.77 -6.60
C ASN A 107 -1.39 21.29 -6.31
N GLN A 108 -1.77 20.77 -5.15
CA GLN A 108 -1.55 19.38 -4.80
C GLN A 108 -2.41 18.47 -5.67
N GLU A 109 -1.78 17.44 -6.24
CA GLU A 109 -2.52 16.36 -6.89
C GLU A 109 -3.29 15.55 -5.84
N VAL A 110 -4.62 15.51 -5.97
CA VAL A 110 -5.46 14.66 -5.13
C VAL A 110 -5.45 13.25 -5.72
N VAL A 111 -4.72 12.36 -5.06
CA VAL A 111 -4.60 10.97 -5.49
C VAL A 111 -5.83 10.20 -5.05
N VAL A 112 -6.66 9.79 -6.01
CA VAL A 112 -7.86 8.96 -5.82
C VAL A 112 -7.82 7.75 -6.75
N ILE A 113 -8.75 6.81 -6.55
CA ILE A 113 -8.93 5.68 -7.47
C ILE A 113 -10.41 5.42 -7.71
N ASN A 114 -10.79 5.02 -8.93
CA ASN A 114 -12.17 4.68 -9.23
C ASN A 114 -12.52 3.27 -8.69
N ALA A 115 -13.76 3.10 -8.22
CA ALA A 115 -14.26 1.87 -7.62
C ALA A 115 -14.21 0.64 -8.54
N ASP A 116 -14.26 0.85 -9.85
CA ASP A 116 -14.20 -0.18 -10.89
C ASP A 116 -12.79 -0.47 -11.41
N GLU A 117 -11.77 0.20 -10.88
CA GLU A 117 -10.37 -0.12 -11.19
C GLU A 117 -9.93 -1.44 -10.52
N PRO A 118 -8.97 -2.17 -11.13
CA PRO A 118 -8.41 -3.38 -10.55
C PRO A 118 -7.58 -3.06 -9.29
N ILE A 119 -7.55 -3.97 -8.33
CA ILE A 119 -6.80 -3.78 -7.07
C ILE A 119 -5.29 -3.61 -7.30
N GLU A 120 -4.77 -4.21 -8.37
CA GLU A 120 -3.39 -4.07 -8.83
C GLU A 120 -3.07 -2.62 -9.20
N GLN A 121 -4.04 -1.90 -9.78
CA GLN A 121 -3.92 -0.48 -10.08
C GLN A 121 -3.90 0.37 -8.82
N ALA A 122 -4.65 -0.03 -7.78
CA ALA A 122 -4.55 0.59 -6.46
C ALA A 122 -3.15 0.44 -5.85
N SER A 123 -2.60 -0.78 -5.91
CA SER A 123 -1.25 -1.07 -5.43
C SER A 123 -0.21 -0.22 -6.17
N TYR A 124 -0.32 -0.12 -7.50
CA TYR A 124 0.57 0.69 -8.32
C TYR A 124 0.46 2.19 -7.98
N THR A 125 -0.76 2.71 -7.84
CA THR A 125 -1.02 4.12 -7.51
C THR A 125 -0.48 4.47 -6.13
N MET A 126 -0.73 3.63 -5.11
CA MET A 126 -0.16 3.78 -3.77
C MET A 126 1.37 3.80 -3.78
N PHE A 127 2.00 2.92 -4.56
CA PHE A 127 3.45 2.86 -4.67
C PHE A 127 4.02 4.10 -5.37
N ARG A 128 3.45 4.49 -6.50
CA ARG A 128 3.95 5.61 -7.33
C ARG A 128 3.85 6.95 -6.63
N HIS A 129 2.76 7.17 -5.90
CA HIS A 129 2.51 8.41 -5.18
C HIS A 129 2.95 8.36 -3.71
N GLU A 130 3.56 7.24 -3.28
CA GLU A 130 4.02 7.00 -1.91
C GLU A 130 2.93 7.19 -0.84
N VAL A 131 1.66 6.92 -1.18
CA VAL A 131 0.51 7.04 -0.28
C VAL A 131 0.11 5.69 0.31
N ASP A 132 -0.32 5.70 1.57
CA ASP A 132 -0.76 4.49 2.29
C ASP A 132 -2.27 4.22 2.14
N LEU A 133 -3.00 5.20 1.60
CA LEU A 133 -4.46 5.24 1.56
C LEU A 133 -4.91 5.93 0.27
N LEU A 134 -5.99 5.40 -0.32
CA LEU A 134 -6.66 5.94 -1.49
C LEU A 134 -8.13 6.17 -1.19
N PRO A 135 -8.62 7.42 -1.30
CA PRO A 135 -10.04 7.70 -1.44
C PRO A 135 -10.55 7.02 -2.72
N VAL A 136 -11.66 6.29 -2.59
CA VAL A 136 -12.28 5.59 -3.72
C VAL A 136 -13.47 6.40 -4.20
N VAL A 137 -13.47 6.74 -5.49
CA VAL A 137 -14.52 7.53 -6.13
C VAL A 137 -15.33 6.71 -7.13
N ASP A 138 -16.54 7.15 -7.45
CA ASP A 138 -17.31 6.65 -8.59
C ASP A 138 -17.01 7.45 -9.88
N ASP A 139 -17.77 7.18 -10.95
CA ASP A 139 -17.63 7.84 -12.25
C ASP A 139 -18.01 9.33 -12.21
N ASP A 140 -18.81 9.76 -11.23
CA ASP A 140 -19.19 11.16 -10.99
C ASP A 140 -18.19 11.87 -10.04
N ASN A 141 -17.06 11.22 -9.77
CA ASN A 141 -15.99 11.67 -8.87
C ASN A 141 -16.49 11.93 -7.43
N GLN A 142 -17.55 11.24 -7.01
CA GLN A 142 -18.05 11.27 -5.65
C GLN A 142 -17.35 10.21 -4.81
N LEU A 143 -17.05 10.54 -3.56
CA LEU A 143 -16.41 9.61 -2.63
C LEU A 143 -17.37 8.46 -2.24
N VAL A 144 -17.00 7.23 -2.58
CA VAL A 144 -17.80 6.02 -2.32
C VAL A 144 -17.11 4.99 -1.42
N GLY A 145 -15.82 5.16 -1.16
CA GLY A 145 -15.10 4.30 -0.24
C GLY A 145 -13.71 4.80 0.10
N ILE A 146 -13.00 3.97 0.86
CA ILE A 146 -11.59 4.17 1.17
C ILE A 146 -10.87 2.83 1.06
N LEU A 147 -9.64 2.85 0.57
CA LEU A 147 -8.80 1.66 0.42
C LEU A 147 -7.42 1.93 1.01
N THR A 148 -6.94 1.04 1.85
CA THR A 148 -5.64 1.16 2.53
C THR A 148 -4.62 0.15 1.97
N LYS A 149 -3.32 0.37 2.22
CA LYS A 149 -2.29 -0.64 1.96
C LYS A 149 -2.60 -1.97 2.65
N GLY A 150 -3.17 -1.94 3.85
CA GLY A 150 -3.61 -3.14 4.57
C GLY A 150 -4.68 -3.94 3.81
N ASP A 151 -5.62 -3.26 3.15
CA ASP A 151 -6.62 -3.92 2.29
C ASP A 151 -5.96 -4.62 1.11
N VAL A 152 -5.01 -3.94 0.45
CA VAL A 152 -4.25 -4.49 -0.68
C VAL A 152 -3.41 -5.70 -0.23
N LEU A 153 -2.74 -5.62 0.91
CA LEU A 153 -1.94 -6.72 1.45
C LEU A 153 -2.79 -7.96 1.78
N ARG A 154 -3.98 -7.77 2.39
CA ARG A 154 -4.92 -8.87 2.64
C ARG A 154 -5.34 -9.57 1.36
N VAL A 155 -5.53 -8.83 0.27
CA VAL A 155 -5.86 -9.40 -1.03
C VAL A 155 -4.72 -10.28 -1.54
N PHE A 156 -3.47 -9.85 -1.38
CA PHE A 156 -2.31 -10.68 -1.74
C PHE A 156 -2.24 -11.95 -0.88
N ASP A 157 -2.55 -11.88 0.41
CA ASP A 157 -2.59 -13.07 1.26
C ASP A 157 -3.62 -14.10 0.75
N GLU A 158 -4.78 -13.64 0.30
CA GLU A 158 -5.83 -14.51 -0.23
C GLU A 158 -5.49 -15.08 -1.61
N ILE A 159 -5.02 -14.24 -2.54
CA ILE A 159 -4.75 -14.66 -3.93
C ILE A 159 -3.49 -15.54 -4.00
N LEU A 160 -2.48 -15.24 -3.19
CA LEU A 160 -1.22 -15.99 -3.14
C LEU A 160 -1.26 -17.11 -2.09
N GLY A 161 -2.40 -17.30 -1.41
CA GLY A 161 -2.62 -18.34 -0.42
C GLY A 161 -1.65 -18.29 0.77
N TYR A 162 -1.18 -17.12 1.17
CA TYR A 162 -0.34 -16.99 2.38
C TYR A 162 -1.19 -17.25 3.64
N GLY A 163 -0.54 -17.71 4.73
CA GLY A 163 -1.20 -18.01 5.99
C GLY A 163 -1.64 -19.49 6.16
N PRO A 164 -2.50 -19.80 7.16
CA PRO A 164 -2.76 -21.16 7.64
C PRO A 164 -3.47 -22.09 6.65
N LYS A 165 -4.08 -21.52 5.59
CA LYS A 165 -4.74 -22.26 4.51
C LYS A 165 -3.83 -22.48 3.29
N GLY A 166 -2.57 -22.03 3.34
CA GLY A 166 -1.65 -22.14 2.23
C GLY A 166 -1.08 -23.53 2.03
N GLY A 167 -0.95 -23.91 0.77
CA GLY A 167 -0.21 -25.08 0.32
C GLY A 167 1.31 -24.90 0.30
N ASP A 168 2.01 -25.98 -0.03
CA ASP A 168 3.46 -26.01 -0.10
C ASP A 168 3.94 -25.22 -1.31
N ARG A 169 4.96 -24.37 -1.10
CA ARG A 169 5.53 -23.50 -2.14
C ARG A 169 6.68 -24.22 -2.84
N VAL A 170 6.56 -24.40 -4.15
CA VAL A 170 7.57 -24.97 -5.03
C VAL A 170 8.03 -23.89 -6.01
N MET A 171 9.34 -23.64 -6.07
CA MET A 171 9.92 -22.59 -6.90
C MET A 171 10.90 -23.20 -7.90
N PHE A 172 10.74 -22.86 -9.18
CA PHE A 172 11.57 -23.46 -10.23
C PHE A 172 11.68 -22.58 -11.48
N ALA A 173 12.77 -22.76 -12.20
CA ALA A 173 13.01 -22.07 -13.46
C ALA A 173 12.30 -22.78 -14.62
N VAL A 174 11.67 -21.99 -15.49
CA VAL A 174 10.95 -22.45 -16.67
C VAL A 174 11.42 -21.66 -17.89
N PRO A 175 11.93 -22.32 -18.96
CA PRO A 175 12.24 -21.63 -20.21
C PRO A 175 11.03 -20.86 -20.75
N ASP A 176 11.25 -19.66 -21.29
CA ASP A 176 10.19 -18.84 -21.86
C ASP A 176 9.82 -19.30 -23.28
N VAL A 177 9.17 -20.47 -23.37
CA VAL A 177 8.71 -21.06 -24.62
C VAL A 177 7.24 -21.50 -24.52
N LEU A 178 6.56 -21.51 -25.67
CA LEU A 178 5.14 -21.86 -25.76
C LEU A 178 4.88 -23.26 -25.17
N GLY A 179 3.83 -23.38 -24.36
CA GLY A 179 3.35 -24.66 -23.84
C GLY A 179 3.97 -25.13 -22.52
N ARG A 180 5.02 -24.46 -21.99
CA ARG A 180 5.68 -24.93 -20.75
C ARG A 180 4.79 -24.94 -19.53
N LEU A 181 3.89 -23.97 -19.38
CA LEU A 181 2.91 -24.02 -18.31
C LEU A 181 1.99 -25.23 -18.44
N ALA A 182 1.58 -25.58 -19.68
CA ALA A 182 0.76 -26.76 -19.93
C ALA A 182 1.50 -28.04 -19.54
N ASP A 183 2.80 -28.15 -19.83
CA ASP A 183 3.64 -29.27 -19.38
C ASP A 183 3.60 -29.40 -17.85
N VAL A 184 3.83 -28.29 -17.13
CA VAL A 184 3.79 -28.24 -15.66
C VAL A 184 2.43 -28.67 -15.14
N THR A 185 1.34 -28.10 -15.64
CA THR A 185 -0.02 -28.43 -15.16
C THR A 185 -0.39 -29.87 -15.48
N ASN A 186 0.04 -30.41 -16.63
CA ASN A 186 -0.16 -31.80 -17.00
C ASN A 186 0.61 -32.76 -16.08
N LEU A 187 1.84 -32.41 -15.69
CA LEU A 187 2.60 -33.18 -14.71
C LEU A 187 1.89 -33.22 -13.36
N MET A 188 1.40 -32.09 -12.87
CA MET A 188 0.65 -32.05 -11.61
C MET A 188 -0.63 -32.88 -11.70
N GLN A 189 -1.41 -32.74 -12.77
CA GLN A 189 -2.65 -33.51 -12.99
C GLN A 189 -2.39 -35.02 -13.02
N LYS A 190 -1.41 -35.48 -13.80
CA LYS A 190 -1.09 -36.92 -13.94
C LYS A 190 -0.67 -37.58 -12.63
N ASN A 191 -0.13 -36.79 -11.70
CA ASN A 191 0.30 -37.26 -10.39
C ASN A 191 -0.73 -36.94 -9.28
N GLY A 192 -1.92 -36.44 -9.62
CA GLY A 192 -2.97 -36.14 -8.65
C GLY A 192 -2.60 -35.01 -7.68
N ILE A 193 -1.72 -34.10 -8.08
CA ILE A 193 -1.31 -32.95 -7.27
C ILE A 193 -2.18 -31.75 -7.64
N LYS A 194 -2.97 -31.28 -6.68
CA LYS A 194 -3.78 -30.08 -6.84
C LYS A 194 -2.88 -28.84 -6.78
N ILE A 195 -3.00 -27.98 -7.78
CA ILE A 195 -2.40 -26.64 -7.80
C ILE A 195 -3.39 -25.67 -7.14
N GLU A 196 -2.91 -24.90 -6.17
CA GLU A 196 -3.65 -23.84 -5.50
C GLU A 196 -3.38 -22.46 -6.11
N THR A 197 -2.12 -22.18 -6.46
CA THR A 197 -1.71 -20.90 -7.03
C THR A 197 -0.57 -21.10 -8.01
N VAL A 198 -0.58 -20.31 -9.08
CA VAL A 198 0.55 -20.18 -10.00
C VAL A 198 0.93 -18.71 -10.08
N VAL A 199 2.19 -18.39 -9.80
CA VAL A 199 2.74 -17.04 -9.94
C VAL A 199 3.91 -17.09 -10.90
N PHE A 200 3.90 -16.19 -11.87
CA PHE A 200 5.02 -15.96 -12.78
C PHE A 200 5.78 -14.73 -12.35
N SER A 201 7.09 -14.87 -12.18
CA SER A 201 8.00 -13.75 -12.05
C SER A 201 8.94 -13.76 -13.25
N GLN A 202 8.82 -12.72 -14.09
CA GLN A 202 9.69 -12.57 -15.25
C GLN A 202 11.08 -12.15 -14.79
N SER A 203 12.10 -12.90 -15.22
CA SER A 203 13.48 -12.46 -15.05
C SER A 203 13.78 -11.38 -16.09
N ARG A 204 14.18 -10.18 -15.64
CA ARG A 204 14.58 -9.07 -16.53
C ARG A 204 15.84 -9.36 -17.37
N PHE A 205 16.56 -10.45 -17.08
CA PHE A 205 17.90 -10.70 -17.62
C PHE A 205 18.14 -12.13 -18.16
N ALA A 206 17.11 -12.99 -18.22
CA ALA A 206 17.28 -14.36 -18.67
C ALA A 206 16.11 -14.87 -19.51
N SER A 207 16.38 -15.77 -20.46
CA SER A 207 15.38 -16.53 -21.24
C SER A 207 14.63 -17.59 -20.40
N THR A 208 14.55 -17.36 -19.10
CA THR A 208 13.95 -18.25 -18.11
C THR A 208 13.09 -17.43 -17.18
N ASN A 209 11.81 -17.80 -17.13
CA ASN A 209 10.88 -17.30 -16.14
C ASN A 209 11.04 -18.08 -14.83
N LEU A 210 10.74 -17.42 -13.72
CA LEU A 210 10.59 -18.06 -12.43
C LEU A 210 9.12 -18.41 -12.23
N LEU A 211 8.82 -19.69 -12.04
CA LEU A 211 7.50 -20.14 -11.63
C LEU A 211 7.50 -20.39 -10.13
N ILE A 212 6.50 -19.86 -9.45
CA ILE A 212 6.19 -20.19 -8.06
C ILE A 212 4.83 -20.88 -8.09
N LEU A 213 4.85 -22.17 -7.80
CA LEU A 213 3.67 -23.00 -7.69
C LEU A 213 3.34 -23.18 -6.21
N LYS A 214 2.08 -23.04 -5.84
CA LYS A 214 1.58 -23.55 -4.56
C LYS A 214 0.75 -24.77 -4.83
N VAL A 215 1.13 -25.88 -4.23
CA VAL A 215 0.43 -27.17 -4.32
C VAL A 215 -0.21 -27.50 -3.00
N GLU A 216 -1.20 -28.37 -3.01
CA GLU A 216 -1.81 -28.89 -1.78
C GLU A 216 -0.76 -29.23 -0.70
N LYS A 217 -1.07 -28.86 0.54
CA LYS A 217 -0.17 -29.02 1.68
C LYS A 217 0.31 -30.48 1.82
N GLY A 218 1.60 -30.66 2.02
CA GLY A 218 2.26 -31.98 2.09
C GLY A 218 2.71 -32.53 0.72
N LYS A 219 2.36 -31.89 -0.40
CA LYS A 219 2.75 -32.33 -1.76
C LYS A 219 3.98 -31.63 -2.32
N GLY A 220 4.56 -30.65 -1.60
CA GLY A 220 5.72 -29.89 -2.06
C GLY A 220 6.90 -30.77 -2.51
N PRO A 221 7.43 -31.66 -1.64
CA PRO A 221 8.56 -32.51 -2.00
C PRO A 221 8.27 -33.47 -3.17
N GLU A 222 7.02 -33.95 -3.28
CA GLU A 222 6.60 -34.81 -4.40
C GLU A 222 6.58 -34.03 -5.72
N ALA A 223 6.02 -32.81 -5.70
CA ALA A 223 5.99 -31.92 -6.85
C ALA A 223 7.40 -31.51 -7.31
N GLU A 224 8.31 -31.19 -6.38
CA GLU A 224 9.72 -30.90 -6.68
C GLU A 224 10.38 -32.05 -7.42
N GLN A 225 10.29 -33.28 -6.89
CA GLN A 225 10.88 -34.47 -7.51
C GLN A 225 10.32 -34.73 -8.91
N ILE A 226 9.01 -34.54 -9.12
CA ILE A 226 8.37 -34.70 -10.44
C ILE A 226 8.93 -33.67 -11.42
N LEU A 227 9.00 -32.41 -11.01
CA LEU A 227 9.51 -31.33 -11.86
C LEU A 227 10.99 -31.54 -12.20
N GLU A 228 11.83 -31.88 -11.22
CA GLU A 228 13.25 -32.15 -11.41
C GLU A 228 13.51 -33.28 -12.40
N ARG A 229 12.81 -34.41 -12.25
CA ARG A 229 12.91 -35.56 -13.16
C ARG A 229 12.45 -35.24 -14.59
N ASN A 230 11.65 -34.21 -14.76
CA ASN A 230 11.17 -33.74 -16.07
C ASN A 230 11.95 -32.52 -16.60
N GLY A 231 13.14 -32.28 -16.05
CA GLY A 231 14.10 -31.31 -16.58
C GLY A 231 13.83 -29.85 -16.17
N PHE A 232 12.99 -29.63 -15.16
CA PHE A 232 12.87 -28.31 -14.53
C PHE A 232 13.92 -28.16 -13.42
N LYS A 233 14.45 -26.95 -13.27
CA LYS A 233 15.44 -26.65 -12.22
C LYS A 233 14.71 -26.07 -11.01
N ILE A 234 14.65 -26.82 -9.90
CA ILE A 234 14.19 -26.32 -8.60
C ILE A 234 15.20 -25.32 -8.02
N LEU A 235 14.71 -24.35 -7.22
CA LEU A 235 15.51 -23.26 -6.63
C LEU A 235 15.37 -23.18 -5.12
#